data_AF-A0A7K2KMY5-F1
#
_entry.id   AF-A0A7K2KMY5-F1
#
_cell.length_a   1.000
_cell.length_b   1.000
_cell.length_c   1.000
_cell.angle_alpha   90.00
_cell.angle_beta   90.00
_cell.angle_gamma   90.00
#
_symmetry.space_group_name_H-M   'P 1'
#
loop_
_entity.id
_entity.type
_entity.pdbx_description
1 polymer ?
#
loop_
_entity_poly.entity_id
_entity_poly.type
_entity_poly.pdbx_seq_one_letter_code
_entity_poly.pdbx_strand_id
1 'polypeptide(L)'
;NLHVGPDGPVLVDLETFSSDLREHDLVVLALSRDRYGLDPAAYEAFTGAYGWDVREWEGCAVLRGARETASCAWVAQHAPTNPKALAEFERRVASLRDGDPEVRWYPF
;
A
#
# COMPACT_ATOMS: atom_id res chain seq x y z
N ASN A 1 -8.45 3.99 -7.83
CA ASN A 1 -9.23 2.84 -8.33
C ASN A 1 -10.70 2.86 -7.90
N LEU A 2 -11.16 3.81 -7.06
CA LEU A 2 -12.59 4.00 -6.77
C LEU A 2 -13.04 5.34 -7.36
N HIS A 3 -14.07 5.33 -8.19
CA HIS A 3 -14.74 6.53 -8.67
C HIS A 3 -16.14 6.62 -8.03
N VAL A 4 -16.44 7.73 -7.34
CA VAL A 4 -17.73 7.94 -6.68
C VAL A 4 -18.62 8.80 -7.58
N GLY A 5 -19.64 8.17 -8.18
CA GLY A 5 -20.62 8.81 -9.03
C GLY A 5 -21.97 9.01 -8.35
N PRO A 6 -22.93 9.67 -9.02
CA PRO A 6 -24.29 9.88 -8.49
C PRO A 6 -25.05 8.57 -8.24
N ASP A 7 -24.74 7.51 -8.98
CA ASP A 7 -25.36 6.18 -8.84
C ASP A 7 -24.61 5.26 -7.87
N GLY A 8 -23.55 5.76 -7.23
CA GLY A 8 -22.72 5.01 -6.29
C GLY A 8 -21.28 4.81 -6.77
N PRO A 9 -20.48 4.07 -5.97
CA PRO A 9 -19.08 3.83 -6.25
C PRO A 9 -18.88 2.77 -7.35
N VAL A 10 -17.89 3.02 -8.22
CA VAL A 10 -17.45 2.09 -9.27
C VAL A 10 -15.95 1.83 -9.12
N LEU A 11 -15.55 0.56 -9.25
CA LEU A 11 -14.14 0.16 -9.32
C LEU A 11 -13.62 0.31 -10.75
N VAL A 12 -12.43 0.87 -10.87
CA VAL A 12 -11.71 1.12 -12.13
C VAL A 12 -10.27 0.60 -12.02
N ASP A 13 -9.50 0.68 -13.11
CA ASP A 13 -8.10 0.22 -13.20
C ASP A 13 -7.95 -1.29 -12.91
N LEU A 14 -8.57 -2.11 -13.78
CA LEU A 14 -8.67 -3.57 -13.64
C LEU A 14 -7.57 -4.36 -14.39
N GLU A 15 -6.52 -3.69 -14.86
CA GLU A 15 -5.42 -4.32 -15.60
C GLU A 15 -4.65 -5.40 -14.81
N THR A 16 -4.74 -5.38 -13.48
CA THR A 16 -4.15 -6.40 -12.60
C THR A 16 -5.19 -7.24 -11.85
N PHE A 17 -6.44 -7.27 -12.29
CA PHE A 17 -7.50 -8.07 -11.65
C PHE A 17 -7.27 -9.58 -11.87
N SER A 18 -7.42 -10.37 -10.82
CA SER A 18 -7.20 -11.82 -10.84
C SER A 18 -8.09 -12.55 -9.83
N SER A 19 -8.26 -13.86 -10.03
CA SER A 19 -8.76 -14.75 -8.98
C SER A 19 -7.62 -15.04 -8.01
N ASP A 20 -7.65 -14.42 -6.84
CA ASP A 20 -6.56 -14.46 -5.86
C ASP A 20 -7.10 -14.38 -4.41
N LEU A 21 -6.18 -14.36 -3.45
CA LEU A 21 -6.45 -14.13 -2.03
C LEU A 21 -6.99 -12.71 -1.82
N ARG A 22 -8.10 -12.57 -1.08
CA ARG A 22 -8.66 -11.26 -0.68
C ARG A 22 -7.64 -10.40 0.07
N GLU A 23 -6.68 -11.04 0.74
CA GLU A 23 -5.60 -10.42 1.50
C GLU A 23 -4.72 -9.53 0.61
N HIS A 24 -4.62 -9.83 -0.69
CA HIS A 24 -3.90 -8.98 -1.65
C HIS A 24 -4.50 -7.59 -1.82
N ASP A 25 -5.83 -7.47 -1.68
CA ASP A 25 -6.53 -6.19 -1.74
C ASP A 25 -6.42 -5.44 -0.41
N LEU A 26 -6.62 -6.15 0.70
CA LEU A 26 -6.68 -5.54 2.03
C LEU A 26 -5.33 -5.06 2.54
N VAL A 27 -4.23 -5.75 2.20
CA VAL A 27 -2.88 -5.38 2.66
C VAL A 27 -2.46 -4.01 2.13
N VAL A 28 -3.02 -3.55 1.01
CA VAL A 28 -2.75 -2.22 0.46
C VAL A 28 -3.28 -1.13 1.38
N LEU A 29 -4.42 -1.35 2.05
CA LEU A 29 -4.95 -0.40 3.02
C LEU A 29 -4.13 -0.39 4.32
N ALA A 30 -3.66 -1.56 4.78
CA ALA A 30 -2.72 -1.64 5.90
C ALA A 30 -1.43 -0.87 5.59
N LEU A 31 -0.88 -1.04 4.39
CA LEU A 31 0.27 -0.27 3.92
C LEU A 31 -0.04 1.24 3.82
N SER A 32 -1.27 1.60 3.43
CA SER A 32 -1.71 3.00 3.38
C SER A 32 -1.72 3.63 4.76
N ARG A 33 -2.08 2.89 5.81
CA ARG A 33 -1.94 3.32 7.21
C ARG A 33 -0.47 3.44 7.62
N ASP A 34 0.30 2.36 7.47
CA ASP A 34 1.65 2.28 8.03
C ASP A 34 2.64 3.21 7.30
N ARG A 35 2.61 3.21 5.97
CA ARG A 35 3.60 3.92 5.13
C ARG A 35 3.10 5.22 4.55
N TYR A 36 1.80 5.33 4.28
CA TYR A 36 1.22 6.50 3.62
C TYR A 36 0.22 7.24 4.51
N GLY A 37 0.29 6.98 5.83
CA GLY A 37 -0.49 7.60 6.92
C GLY A 37 -1.85 8.11 6.50
N LEU A 38 -2.60 7.16 5.95
CA LEU A 38 -4.04 7.09 6.16
C LEU A 38 -4.32 7.25 7.65
N ASP A 39 -5.34 8.04 7.97
CA ASP A 39 -5.81 8.23 9.33
C ASP A 39 -6.12 6.87 9.99
N PRO A 40 -5.52 6.57 11.16
CA PRO A 40 -5.87 5.41 11.95
C PRO A 40 -7.37 5.17 12.13
N ALA A 41 -8.15 6.23 12.37
CA ALA A 41 -9.59 6.12 12.57
C ALA A 41 -10.31 5.69 11.29
N ALA A 42 -9.84 6.14 10.12
CA ALA A 42 -10.39 5.72 8.84
C ALA A 42 -10.09 4.25 8.55
N TYR A 43 -8.89 3.77 8.91
CA TYR A 43 -8.54 2.36 8.82
C TYR A 43 -9.42 1.48 9.71
N GLU A 44 -9.62 1.89 10.96
CA GLU A 44 -10.45 1.17 11.93
C GLU A 44 -11.93 1.14 11.53
N ALA A 45 -12.45 2.26 10.99
CA ALA A 45 -13.79 2.30 10.42
C ALA A 45 -13.94 1.34 9.23
N PHE A 46 -12.92 1.25 8.36
CA PHE A 46 -12.93 0.33 7.23
C PHE A 46 -12.94 -1.13 7.70
N THR A 47 -12.02 -1.54 8.58
CA THR A 47 -11.95 -2.95 9.03
C THR A 47 -13.19 -3.34 9.82
N GLY A 48 -13.76 -2.42 10.62
CA GLY A 48 -15.04 -2.61 11.29
C GLY A 48 -16.21 -2.82 10.32
N ALA A 49 -16.28 -2.05 9.23
CA ALA A 49 -17.31 -2.21 8.20
C ALA A 49 -17.10 -3.47 7.34
N TYR A 50 -15.85 -3.81 7.03
CA TYR A 50 -15.49 -5.01 6.27
C TYR A 50 -15.71 -6.29 7.10
N GLY A 51 -15.62 -6.20 8.43
CA GLY A 51 -15.80 -7.29 9.38
C GLY A 51 -14.55 -8.15 9.61
N TRP A 52 -13.40 -7.72 9.10
CA TRP A 52 -12.13 -8.41 9.30
C TRP A 52 -10.93 -7.49 9.07
N ASP A 53 -9.90 -7.63 9.91
CA ASP A 53 -8.62 -6.96 9.74
C ASP A 53 -7.57 -7.96 9.19
N VAL A 54 -7.02 -7.66 8.02
CA VAL A 54 -5.95 -8.46 7.39
C VAL A 54 -4.71 -8.59 8.29
N ARG A 55 -4.48 -7.63 9.20
CA ARG A 55 -3.35 -7.64 10.13
C ARG A 55 -3.44 -8.75 11.17
N GLU A 56 -4.62 -9.33 11.38
CA GLU A 56 -4.81 -10.48 12.26
C GLU A 56 -4.39 -11.81 11.59
N TRP A 57 -4.16 -11.80 10.28
CA TRP A 57 -3.73 -12.98 9.53
C TRP A 57 -2.21 -13.18 9.63
N GLU A 58 -1.79 -14.42 9.89
CA GLU A 58 -0.37 -14.80 10.03
C GLU A 58 0.49 -14.43 8.81
N GLY A 59 -0.09 -14.45 7.60
CA GLY A 59 0.59 -14.14 6.36
C GLY A 59 0.69 -12.64 6.04
N CYS A 60 0.10 -11.76 6.86
CA CYS A 60 0.02 -10.34 6.55
C CYS A 60 1.40 -9.70 6.38
N ALA A 61 2.36 -10.05 7.26
CA ALA A 61 3.71 -9.52 7.19
C ALA A 61 4.43 -9.87 5.88
N VAL A 62 4.18 -11.08 5.35
CA VAL A 62 4.77 -11.55 4.09
C VAL A 62 4.20 -10.78 2.91
N LEU A 63 2.86 -10.69 2.80
CA LEU A 63 2.23 -9.94 1.71
C LEU A 63 2.55 -8.44 1.77
N ARG A 64 2.64 -7.86 2.98
CA ARG A 64 3.05 -6.47 3.17
C ARG A 64 4.46 -6.24 2.64
N GLY A 65 5.42 -7.09 3.03
CA GLY A 65 6.80 -7.00 2.56
C GLY A 65 6.93 -7.16 1.04
N ALA A 66 6.12 -8.04 0.43
CA ALA A 66 6.05 -8.19 -1.02
C ALA A 66 5.55 -6.89 -1.71
N ARG A 67 4.49 -6.26 -1.17
CA ARG A 67 3.97 -4.98 -1.69
C ARG A 67 4.95 -3.83 -1.48
N GLU A 68 5.60 -3.76 -0.32
CA GLU A 68 6.67 -2.79 -0.03
C GLU A 68 7.82 -2.90 -1.04
N THR A 69 8.25 -4.13 -1.33
CA THR A 69 9.31 -4.41 -2.31
C THR A 69 8.88 -4.02 -3.73
N ALA A 70 7.67 -4.41 -4.14
CA ALA A 70 7.12 -4.03 -5.45
C ALA A 70 7.01 -2.50 -5.61
N SER A 71 6.61 -1.82 -4.53
CA SER A 71 6.53 -0.36 -4.47
C SER A 71 7.91 0.28 -4.66
N CYS A 72 8.98 -0.25 -4.05
CA CYS A 72 10.35 0.23 -4.28
C CYS A 72 10.78 0.02 -5.75
N ALA A 73 10.50 -1.15 -6.31
CA ALA A 73 10.84 -1.46 -7.70
C ALA A 73 10.14 -0.53 -8.69
N TRP A 74 8.89 -0.14 -8.41
CA TRP A 74 8.16 0.84 -9.23
C TRP A 74 8.79 2.23 -9.18
N VAL A 75 9.20 2.71 -8.00
CA VAL A 75 9.88 4.02 -7.87
C VAL A 75 11.23 4.03 -8.57
N ALA A 76 11.98 2.93 -8.49
CA ALA A 76 13.27 2.78 -9.14
C ALA A 76 13.22 3.04 -10.65
N GLN A 77 12.09 2.72 -11.32
CA GLN A 77 11.90 2.98 -12.75
C GLN A 77 11.93 4.48 -13.09
N HIS A 78 11.62 5.36 -12.13
CA HIS A 78 11.56 6.81 -12.30
C HIS A 78 12.83 7.52 -11.80
N ALA A 79 13.63 6.85 -10.97
CA ALA A 79 14.82 7.43 -10.35
C ALA A 79 15.87 8.00 -11.34
N PRO A 80 16.12 7.42 -12.53
CA PRO A 80 17.12 7.95 -13.46
C PRO A 80 16.84 9.36 -13.98
N THR A 81 15.56 9.77 -14.01
CA THR A 81 15.13 11.06 -14.59
C THR A 81 14.39 11.96 -13.62
N ASN A 82 14.05 11.48 -12.43
CA ASN A 82 13.34 12.25 -11.40
C ASN A 82 14.10 12.22 -10.05
N PRO A 83 14.75 13.33 -9.65
CA PRO A 83 15.48 13.41 -8.39
C PRO A 83 14.63 13.14 -7.14
N LYS A 84 13.32 13.47 -7.17
CA LYS A 84 12.43 13.18 -6.04
C LYS A 84 12.14 11.69 -5.93
N ALA A 85 11.99 11.01 -7.07
CA ALA A 85 11.83 9.56 -7.12
C ALA A 85 13.10 8.85 -6.63
N LEU A 86 14.29 9.34 -6.99
CA LEU A 86 15.55 8.82 -6.46
C LEU A 86 15.62 8.97 -4.94
N ALA A 87 15.36 10.17 -4.43
CA ALA A 87 15.45 10.47 -3.00
C ALA A 87 14.57 9.54 -2.15
N GLU A 88 13.43 9.12 -2.67
CA GLU A 88 12.64 8.15 -1.94
C GLU A 88 12.89 6.70 -2.29
N PHE A 89 13.29 6.36 -3.51
CA PHE A 89 13.79 5.01 -3.72
C PHE A 89 14.85 4.66 -2.64
N GLU A 90 15.74 5.60 -2.34
CA GLU A 90 16.71 5.51 -1.24
C GLU A 90 16.03 5.41 0.14
N ARG A 91 15.08 6.29 0.47
CA ARG A 91 14.33 6.23 1.75
C ARG A 91 13.65 4.88 1.97
N ARG A 92 12.91 4.38 0.96
CA ARG A 92 12.15 3.14 1.08
C ARG A 92 13.09 1.96 1.28
N VAL A 93 14.14 1.86 0.45
CA VAL A 93 15.15 0.80 0.58
C VAL A 93 15.87 0.85 1.92
N ALA A 94 16.23 2.03 2.41
CA ALA A 94 16.82 2.18 3.74
C ALA A 94 15.87 1.68 4.84
N SER A 95 14.60 2.13 4.82
CA SER A 95 13.61 1.68 5.82
C SER A 95 13.37 0.17 5.83
N LEU A 96 13.44 -0.49 4.67
CA LEU A 96 13.32 -1.95 4.58
C LEU A 96 14.57 -2.68 5.10
N ARG A 97 15.77 -2.14 4.86
CA ARG A 97 17.03 -2.71 5.37
C ARG A 97 17.14 -2.57 6.88
N ASP A 98 16.70 -1.43 7.40
CA ASP A 98 16.71 -1.14 8.83
C ASP A 98 15.55 -1.83 9.57
N GLY A 99 14.59 -2.39 8.82
CA GLY A 99 13.41 -3.05 9.38
C GLY A 99 12.48 -2.07 10.10
N ASP A 100 12.51 -0.79 9.75
CA ASP A 100 11.71 0.26 10.38
C ASP A 100 10.35 0.41 9.66
N PRO A 101 9.23 -0.06 10.27
CA PRO A 101 7.91 0.04 9.66
C PRO A 101 7.30 1.45 9.75
N GLU A 102 7.83 2.34 10.60
CA GLU A 102 7.24 3.65 10.90
C GLU A 102 7.72 4.74 9.93
N VAL A 103 8.73 4.46 9.11
CA VAL A 103 9.19 5.41 8.09
C VAL A 103 8.06 5.70 7.10
N ARG A 104 7.58 6.94 7.14
CA ARG A 104 6.63 7.48 6.19
C ARG A 104 7.21 7.53 4.77
N TRP A 105 6.44 7.03 3.82
CA TRP A 105 6.69 7.07 2.38
C TRP A 105 5.78 8.12 1.71
N TYR A 106 6.21 8.61 0.55
CA TYR A 106 5.56 9.65 -0.25
C TYR A 106 5.39 9.22 -1.72
N PRO A 107 4.66 9.97 -2.56
CA PRO A 107 4.50 9.64 -4.00
C PRO A 107 5.60 10.19 -4.94
N PHE A 108 6.41 11.16 -4.48
CA PHE A 108 7.45 11.98 -5.19
C PHE A 108 6.94 13.13 -6.05
#